data_AF-A0A0G1RNE8-F1
#
_entry.id   AF-A0A0G1RNE8-F1
#
_cell.length_a   1.000
_cell.length_b   1.000
_cell.length_c   1.000
_cell.angle_alpha   90.00
_cell.angle_beta   90.00
_cell.angle_gamma   90.00
#
_symmetry.space_group_name_H-M   'P 1'
#
loop_
_entity.id
_entity.type
_entity.pdbx_description
1 polymer ?
#
loop_
_entity_poly.entity_id
_entity_poly.type
_entity_poly.pdbx_seq_one_letter_code
_entity_poly.pdbx_strand_id
1 'polypeptide(L)' 'MSKDWTKLYKKYKGLWVALDKDEETALGSGKTLKEALEQAHKKGYADPIMTRMPSNLNAYVGSL' A
#
# COMPACT_ATOMS: atom_id res chain seq x y z
N MET A 1 -13.63 14.02 -5.95
CA MET A 1 -13.94 12.60 -6.12
C MET A 1 -13.20 11.83 -5.04
N SER A 2 -13.91 11.08 -4.20
CA SER A 2 -13.30 10.36 -3.08
C SER A 2 -12.57 9.13 -3.61
N LYS A 3 -11.24 9.07 -3.44
CA LYS A 3 -10.45 7.87 -3.75
C LYS A 3 -10.92 6.75 -2.81
N ASP A 4 -11.33 5.60 -3.34
CA ASP A 4 -11.86 4.48 -2.56
C ASP A 4 -10.75 3.49 -2.22
N TRP A 5 -10.05 3.76 -1.12
CA TRP A 5 -8.93 2.93 -0.64
C TRP A 5 -9.40 1.62 -0.01
N THR A 6 -10.71 1.40 0.15
CA THR A 6 -11.28 0.23 0.82
C THR A 6 -10.93 -1.07 0.09
N LYS A 7 -10.92 -1.03 -1.25
CA LYS A 7 -10.58 -2.20 -2.09
C LYS A 7 -9.09 -2.52 -2.02
N LEU A 8 -8.26 -1.49 -2.08
CA LEU A 8 -6.81 -1.60 -1.93
C LEU A 8 -6.45 -2.17 -0.56
N TYR A 9 -7.07 -1.64 0.50
CA TYR A 9 -6.91 -2.12 1.86
C TYR A 9 -7.36 -3.58 2.02
N LYS A 10 -8.53 -3.97 1.52
CA LYS A 10 -8.98 -5.37 1.61
C LYS A 10 -8.02 -6.34 0.91
N LYS A 11 -7.44 -5.94 -0.22
CA LYS A 11 -6.55 -6.79 -1.02
C LYS A 11 -5.14 -6.90 -0.43
N TYR A 12 -4.64 -5.82 0.18
CA TYR A 12 -3.26 -5.74 0.67
C TYR A 12 -3.13 -5.57 2.18
N LYS A 13 -4.19 -5.88 2.93
CA LYS A 13 -4.24 -5.79 4.40
C LYS A 13 -3.06 -6.52 5.05
N GLY A 14 -2.25 -5.80 5.83
CA GLY A 14 -1.07 -6.36 6.51
C GLY A 14 0.15 -6.60 5.61
N LEU A 15 0.12 -6.17 4.35
CA LEU A 15 1.23 -6.27 3.40
C LEU A 15 1.91 -4.91 3.19
N TRP A 16 3.17 -4.96 2.76
CA TRP A 16 3.85 -3.84 2.13
C TRP A 16 3.34 -3.69 0.71
N VAL A 17 3.01 -2.46 0.33
CA VAL A 17 2.55 -2.09 -0.99
C VAL A 17 3.45 -0.98 -1.51
N ALA A 18 4.04 -1.22 -2.67
CA ALA A 18 4.74 -0.21 -3.44
C ALA A 18 3.71 0.46 -4.36
N LEU A 19 3.44 1.73 -4.12
CA LEU A 19 2.52 2.57 -4.87
C LEU A 19 3.28 3.43 -5.88
N ASP A 20 2.62 3.73 -6.99
CA ASP A 20 3.10 4.74 -7.93
C ASP A 20 2.88 6.16 -7.38
N LYS A 21 3.42 7.17 -8.07
CA LYS A 21 3.30 8.59 -7.71
C LYS A 21 1.85 9.08 -7.61
N ASP A 22 0.92 8.38 -8.26
CA ASP A 22 -0.52 8.67 -8.22
C ASP A 22 -1.22 8.14 -6.94
N GLU A 23 -0.48 7.42 -6.09
CA GLU A 23 -0.92 6.80 -4.82
C GLU A 23 -2.06 5.76 -4.96
N GLU A 24 -2.55 5.50 -6.18
CA GLU A 24 -3.60 4.51 -6.46
C GLU A 24 -3.05 3.22 -7.08
N THR A 25 -1.99 3.33 -7.87
CA THR A 25 -1.47 2.21 -8.63
C THR A 25 -0.53 1.36 -7.77
N ALA A 26 -0.96 0.17 -7.37
CA ALA A 26 -0.11 -0.81 -6.72
C ALA A 26 0.88 -1.42 -7.73
N LEU A 27 2.13 -0.96 -7.68
CA LEU A 27 3.24 -1.45 -8.48
C LEU A 27 3.72 -2.81 -7.96
N GLY A 28 3.70 -3.02 -6.66
CA GLY A 28 4.10 -4.28 -6.04
C GLY A 28 3.50 -4.49 -4.67
N SER A 29 3.43 -5.73 -4.22
CA SER A 29 3.01 -6.05 -2.84
C SER A 29 3.75 -7.26 -2.29
N GLY A 30 4.04 -7.26 -0.99
CA GLY A 30 4.74 -8.36 -0.33
C GLY A 30 4.57 -8.35 1.18
N LYS A 31 4.96 -9.42 1.87
CA LYS A 31 4.97 -9.45 3.34
C LYS A 31 6.12 -8.61 3.90
N THR A 32 7.15 -8.42 3.09
CA THR A 32 8.33 -7.62 3.41
C THR A 32 8.50 -6.45 2.45
N LEU A 33 9.17 -5.40 2.93
CA LEU A 33 9.55 -4.25 2.11
C LEU A 33 10.30 -4.70 0.85
N LYS A 34 11.25 -5.63 1.01
CA LYS A 34 12.09 -6.14 -0.09
C LYS A 34 11.27 -6.76 -1.22
N GLU A 35 10.29 -7.61 -0.89
CA GLU A 35 9.41 -8.22 -1.90
C GLU A 35 8.61 -7.18 -2.69
N ALA A 36 8.06 -6.18 -2.00
CA ALA A 36 7.33 -5.09 -2.65
C ALA A 36 8.26 -4.24 -3.55
N LEU A 37 9.50 -4.02 -3.11
CA LEU A 37 10.53 -3.26 -3.83
C LEU A 37 10.99 -4.01 -5.08
N GLU A 38 11.25 -5.31 -4.96
CA GLU A 38 11.61 -6.15 -6.10
C GLU A 38 10.49 -6.19 -7.15
N GLN A 39 9.22 -6.26 -6.73
CA GLN A 39 8.10 -6.18 -7.67
C GLN A 39 7.99 -4.82 -8.37
N ALA A 40 8.21 -3.72 -7.64
CA ALA A 40 8.20 -2.38 -8.22
C ALA A 40 9.39 -2.16 -9.19
N HIS A 41 10.59 -2.61 -8.82
CA HIS A 41 11.76 -2.58 -9.70
C HIS A 41 11.57 -3.42 -10.95
N LYS A 42 10.95 -4.60 -10.85
CA LYS A 42 10.59 -5.43 -12.03
C LYS A 42 9.65 -4.70 -12.99
N LYS A 43 8.87 -3.73 -12.51
CA LYS A 43 8.02 -2.88 -13.34
C LYS A 43 8.72 -1.63 -13.87
N GLY A 44 10.00 -1.41 -13.55
CA GLY A 44 10.78 -0.26 -14.01
C GLY A 44 10.65 0.99 -13.14
N TYR A 45 10.05 0.87 -11.95
CA TYR A 45 9.91 2.00 -11.03
C TYR A 45 11.08 2.00 -10.03
N ALA A 46 11.93 3.02 -10.13
CA ALA A 46 13.11 3.17 -9.27
C ALA A 46 12.78 3.76 -7.89
N ASP A 47 11.72 4.56 -7.78
CA ASP A 47 11.35 5.26 -6.55
C ASP A 47 9.83 5.19 -6.30
N PRO A 48 9.31 4.00 -5.93
CA PRO A 48 7.90 3.82 -5.58
C PRO A 48 7.60 4.28 -4.15
N ILE A 49 6.39 4.79 -3.92
CA ILE A 49 5.90 5.15 -2.59
C ILE A 49 5.64 3.87 -1.80
N MET A 50 6.45 3.61 -0.79
CA MET A 50 6.31 2.43 0.06
C MET A 50 5.34 2.67 1.21
N THR A 51 4.25 1.90 1.22
CA THR A 51 3.24 1.97 2.27
C THR A 51 3.03 0.60 2.89
N ARG A 52 3.12 0.53 4.22
CA ARG A 52 2.73 -0.68 4.97
C ARG A 52 1.26 -0.56 5.33
N MET A 53 0.43 -1.42 4.74
CA MET A 53 -0.99 -1.40 5.07
C MET A 53 -1.22 -2.00 6.46
N PRO A 54 -1.93 -1.30 7.35
CA PRO A 54 -2.17 -1.80 8.69
C PRO A 54 -3.00 -3.08 8.62
N SER A 55 -2.70 -4.02 9.52
CA SER A 55 -3.46 -5.27 9.61
C SER A 55 -4.81 -5.06 10.28
N ASN A 56 -5.02 -3.96 11.00
CA ASN A 56 -6.28 -3.62 11.65
C ASN A 56 -6.56 -2.14 11.44
N LEU A 57 -7.77 -1.82 10.98
CA LEU A 57 -8.32 -0.47 10.95
C LEU A 57 -8.91 -0.20 12.33
N ASN A 58 -8.06 -0.13 13.36
CA ASN A 58 -8.47 0.40 14.65
C ASN A 58 -8.54 1.93 14.48
N ALA A 59 -9.66 2.41 13.94
CA ALA A 59 -9.94 3.83 13.89
C ALA A 59 -10.18 4.31 15.32
N TYR A 60 -9.21 5.02 15.89
CA TYR A 60 -9.39 5.67 17.18
C TYR A 60 -10.13 6.98 16.94
N VAL A 61 -11.43 6.99 17.23
CA VAL A 61 -12.22 8.20 17.25
C VAL A 61 -12.31 8.59 18.72
N GLY A 62 -11.62 9.66 19.12
CA GLY A 62 -11.69 10.15 20.49
C GLY A 62 -13.15 10.45 20.84
N SER A 63 -13.70 9.75 21.82
CA SER A 63 -14.96 10.16 22.44
C SER A 63 -14.66 11.38 23.29
N LEU A 64 -15.33 12.50 22.97
CA LEU A 64 -15.42 13.68 23.84
C LEU A 64 -16.05 13.32 25.19
#